data_AF-A0A2X2UHS7-F1
#
_entry.id   AF-A0A2X2UHS7-F1
#
_cell.length_a   1.000
_cell.length_b   1.000
_cell.length_c   1.000
_cell.angle_alpha   90.00
_cell.angle_beta   90.00
_cell.angle_gamma   90.00
#
_symmetry.space_group_name_H-M   'P 1'
#
loop_
_entity.id
_entity.type
_entity.pdbx_description
1 polymer ?
#
loop_
_entity_poly.entity_id
_entity_poly.type
_entity_poly.pdbx_seq_one_letter_code
_entity_poly.pdbx_strand_id
1 'polypeptide(L)'
;MAYLSDDELLDTEGGFTVWDDGTGTGAAEETLEQALVEERLAELENELEQDEHPIDYEAELENEEEEAAPVSEKRLKREIRAEAVRRLEEAARTEEDFRVVVGEWDKLDQNRERRERDHENLRGDVPLEYQAVPEPKLIPRWMNNPAYRQLMAGNFLDILFDCPYEMQNLTADAFISRMVEELSEEHKEVLYFLSLRLYSTTRLAAVRGQSDRNIRKLRKTIHKKLQRQMYDHLCGKQEHGSGLTLRERLFLEEYSKIARKQGKDAVIRRENKTKRRKKKNRP
;
A
#
# COMPACT_ATOMS: atom_id res chain seq x y z
N MET A 1 61.25 32.80 -9.78
CA MET A 1 62.34 31.81 -9.64
C MET A 1 61.80 30.72 -8.72
N ALA A 2 61.42 29.56 -9.24
CA ALA A 2 62.29 28.37 -9.39
C ALA A 2 62.68 27.83 -8.00
N TYR A 3 62.42 26.60 -7.55
CA TYR A 3 62.04 25.33 -8.19
C TYR A 3 61.79 24.27 -7.07
N LEU A 4 60.95 23.25 -7.38
CA LEU A 4 61.06 21.82 -6.98
C LEU A 4 60.88 21.46 -5.48
N SER A 5 60.31 20.32 -5.06
CA SER A 5 59.66 19.15 -5.68
C SER A 5 59.17 18.22 -4.54
N ASP A 6 58.48 17.14 -4.91
CA ASP A 6 58.25 15.89 -4.15
C ASP A 6 56.79 15.67 -3.72
N ASP A 7 55.97 15.25 -4.69
CA ASP A 7 55.00 14.18 -4.45
C ASP A 7 55.23 13.12 -5.53
N GLU A 8 56.14 12.20 -5.22
CA GLU A 8 56.26 10.90 -5.86
C GLU A 8 55.00 10.08 -5.55
N LEU A 9 54.18 9.77 -6.55
CA LEU A 9 53.80 8.37 -6.73
C LEU A 9 53.51 8.02 -8.19
N LEU A 10 54.43 7.21 -8.70
CA LEU A 10 54.46 6.51 -9.97
C LEU A 10 53.21 5.66 -10.27
N ASP A 11 52.75 5.81 -11.51
CA ASP A 11 52.50 4.76 -12.51
C ASP A 11 51.94 3.40 -12.08
N THR A 12 50.80 3.03 -12.69
CA THR A 12 50.80 1.94 -13.68
C THR A 12 49.60 2.08 -14.61
N GLU A 13 49.90 1.96 -15.89
CA GLU A 13 49.00 1.92 -17.04
C GLU A 13 47.98 0.78 -16.93
N GLY A 14 46.72 1.04 -17.30
CA GLY A 14 45.71 -0.01 -17.31
C GLY A 14 44.33 0.44 -17.82
N GLY A 15 44.21 0.61 -19.14
CA GLY A 15 42.95 0.38 -19.86
C GLY A 15 41.87 1.45 -19.72
N PHE A 16 42.03 2.58 -20.41
CA PHE A 16 40.88 3.40 -20.80
C PHE A 16 40.01 2.54 -21.73
N THR A 17 38.85 2.11 -21.23
CA THR A 17 37.84 1.41 -22.02
C THR A 17 37.39 2.34 -23.14
N VAL A 18 37.98 2.20 -24.31
CA VAL A 18 37.38 2.60 -25.59
C VAL A 18 36.06 1.85 -25.64
N TRP A 19 34.95 2.58 -25.49
CA TRP A 19 33.63 2.05 -25.79
C TRP A 19 33.62 1.85 -27.30
N ASP A 20 33.63 0.59 -27.69
CA ASP A 20 33.58 0.13 -29.06
C ASP A 20 32.17 0.49 -29.59
N ASP A 21 32.06 1.55 -30.40
CA ASP A 21 30.84 1.99 -31.10
C ASP A 21 30.43 1.02 -32.24
N GLY A 22 30.73 -0.27 -32.05
CA GLY A 22 30.81 -1.26 -33.09
C GLY A 22 29.97 -2.50 -32.85
N THR A 23 28.81 -2.42 -32.16
CA THR A 23 27.85 -3.54 -32.12
C THR A 23 26.40 -3.11 -31.90
N GLY A 24 25.63 -2.95 -32.98
CA GLY A 24 24.19 -3.29 -33.02
C GLY A 24 23.19 -2.53 -32.13
N THR A 25 23.56 -1.43 -31.48
CA THR A 25 22.64 -0.66 -30.63
C THR A 25 21.68 0.20 -31.44
N GLY A 26 22.09 0.75 -32.58
CA GLY A 26 21.21 1.56 -33.44
C GLY A 26 20.00 0.80 -33.97
N ALA A 27 20.14 -0.48 -34.35
CA ALA A 27 19.01 -1.30 -34.78
C ALA A 27 18.06 -1.63 -33.62
N ALA A 28 18.58 -1.82 -32.40
CA ALA A 28 17.75 -2.05 -31.22
C ALA A 28 17.03 -0.78 -30.78
N GLU A 29 17.69 0.38 -30.84
CA GLU A 29 17.10 1.69 -30.58
C GLU A 29 16.05 2.06 -31.65
N GLU A 30 16.33 1.83 -32.93
CA GLU A 30 15.36 2.01 -34.02
C GLU A 30 14.13 1.10 -33.85
N THR A 31 14.30 -0.15 -33.40
CA THR A 31 13.14 -1.03 -33.11
C THR A 31 12.34 -0.57 -31.90
N LEU A 32 12.99 0.02 -30.89
CA LEU A 32 12.30 0.57 -29.71
C LEU A 32 11.59 1.88 -30.05
N GLU A 33 12.20 2.72 -30.88
CA GLU A 33 11.57 3.94 -31.40
C GLU A 33 10.38 3.61 -32.30
N GLN A 34 10.48 2.58 -33.16
CA GLN A 34 9.37 2.09 -33.96
C GLN A 34 8.24 1.56 -33.08
N ALA A 35 8.54 0.76 -32.04
CA ALA A 35 7.53 0.28 -31.11
C ALA A 35 6.83 1.42 -30.35
N LEU A 36 7.57 2.47 -29.93
CA LEU A 36 6.98 3.65 -29.28
C LEU A 36 6.12 4.49 -30.23
N VAL A 37 6.48 4.56 -31.51
CA VAL A 37 5.67 5.23 -32.53
C VAL A 37 4.41 4.43 -32.82
N GLU A 38 4.51 3.10 -32.90
CA GLU A 38 3.34 2.21 -33.05
C GLU A 38 2.40 2.29 -31.84
N GLU A 39 2.92 2.33 -30.61
CA GLU A 39 2.10 2.54 -29.42
C GLU A 39 1.41 3.91 -29.44
N ARG A 40 2.12 4.98 -29.79
CA ARG A 40 1.52 6.32 -29.91
C ARG A 40 0.47 6.41 -31.02
N LEU A 41 0.69 5.72 -32.14
CA LEU A 41 -0.28 5.65 -33.23
C LEU A 41 -1.51 4.85 -32.81
N ALA A 42 -1.34 3.72 -32.10
CA ALA A 42 -2.45 2.94 -31.56
C ALA A 42 -3.23 3.70 -30.48
N GLU A 43 -2.57 4.51 -29.65
CA GLU A 43 -3.24 5.43 -28.71
C GLU A 43 -4.05 6.49 -29.45
N LEU A 44 -3.49 7.11 -30.49
CA LEU A 44 -4.18 8.10 -31.32
C LEU A 44 -5.37 7.50 -32.09
N GLU A 45 -5.21 6.29 -32.63
CA GLU A 45 -6.28 5.56 -33.30
C GLU A 45 -7.40 5.22 -32.31
N ASN A 46 -7.07 4.77 -31.10
CA ASN A 46 -8.06 4.53 -30.04
C ASN A 46 -8.77 5.83 -29.59
N GLU A 47 -8.05 6.96 -29.47
CA GLU A 47 -8.65 8.26 -29.16
C GLU A 47 -9.62 8.71 -30.26
N LEU A 48 -9.24 8.55 -31.53
CA LEU A 48 -10.09 8.87 -32.67
C LEU A 48 -11.32 7.95 -32.78
N GLU A 49 -11.16 6.65 -32.52
CA GLU A 49 -12.29 5.71 -32.47
C GLU A 49 -13.29 6.06 -31.35
N GLN A 50 -12.80 6.55 -30.21
CA GLN A 50 -13.64 7.05 -29.11
C GLN A 50 -14.39 8.34 -29.49
N ASP A 51 -13.77 9.22 -30.28
CA ASP A 51 -14.39 10.46 -30.78
C ASP A 51 -15.44 10.20 -31.88
N GLU A 52 -15.24 9.17 -32.73
CA GLU A 52 -16.19 8.78 -33.78
C GLU A 52 -17.44 8.08 -33.22
N HIS A 53 -17.28 7.37 -32.09
CA HIS A 53 -18.36 6.70 -31.37
C HIS A 53 -18.43 7.13 -29.90
N PRO A 54 -18.88 8.38 -29.64
CA PRO A 54 -19.02 8.85 -28.27
C PRO A 54 -20.00 7.95 -27.52
N ILE A 55 -19.53 7.39 -26.41
CA ILE A 55 -20.30 6.47 -25.58
C ILE A 55 -21.45 7.26 -24.94
N ASP A 56 -22.67 6.81 -25.19
CA ASP A 56 -23.86 7.41 -24.59
C ASP A 56 -24.04 6.91 -23.15
N TYR A 57 -23.49 7.68 -22.19
CA TYR A 57 -23.58 7.37 -20.77
C TYR A 57 -25.01 7.29 -20.25
N GLU A 58 -25.97 7.97 -20.89
CA GLU A 58 -27.39 7.92 -20.50
C GLU A 58 -28.03 6.58 -20.93
N ALA A 59 -27.56 5.98 -22.02
CA ALA A 59 -28.02 4.67 -22.48
C ALA A 59 -27.41 3.50 -21.67
N GLU A 60 -26.22 3.68 -21.08
CA GLU A 60 -25.57 2.69 -20.19
C GLU A 60 -26.01 2.79 -18.71
N LEU A 61 -26.75 3.83 -18.33
CA LEU A 61 -27.23 4.01 -16.96
C LEU A 61 -28.46 3.12 -16.70
N GLU A 62 -28.46 2.40 -15.57
CA GLU A 62 -29.63 1.65 -15.11
C GLU A 62 -30.84 2.63 -15.03
N ASN A 63 -31.96 2.29 -15.66
CA ASN A 63 -33.18 3.08 -15.56
C ASN A 63 -33.68 3.11 -14.10
N GLU A 64 -34.36 4.18 -13.68
CA GLU A 64 -34.88 4.33 -12.31
C GLU A 64 -35.77 3.16 -11.83
N GLU A 65 -36.39 2.44 -12.77
CA GLU A 65 -37.18 1.23 -12.51
C GLU A 65 -36.33 0.01 -12.11
N GLU A 66 -35.07 -0.07 -12.56
CA GLU A 66 -34.12 -1.15 -12.24
C GLU A 66 -33.39 -0.90 -10.90
N GLU A 67 -33.26 0.36 -10.48
CA GLU A 67 -32.77 0.72 -9.14
C GLU A 67 -33.74 0.35 -8.01
N ALA A 68 -35.02 0.19 -8.33
CA ALA A 68 -36.09 -0.20 -7.40
C ALA A 68 -36.07 -1.69 -6.98
N ALA A 69 -34.89 -2.32 -7.00
CA ALA A 69 -34.71 -3.69 -6.57
C ALA A 69 -35.16 -3.89 -5.11
N PRO A 70 -35.81 -5.03 -4.79
CA PRO A 70 -36.32 -5.30 -3.45
C PRO A 70 -35.17 -5.29 -2.43
N VAL A 71 -35.22 -4.35 -1.50
CA VAL A 71 -34.22 -4.22 -0.43
C VAL A 71 -34.60 -5.18 0.69
N SER A 72 -33.73 -6.13 1.01
CA SER A 72 -33.90 -6.99 2.19
C SER A 72 -32.96 -6.53 3.30
N GLU A 73 -33.41 -6.54 4.55
CA GLU A 73 -32.60 -6.12 5.71
C GLU A 73 -31.38 -7.02 5.97
N LYS A 74 -31.38 -8.25 5.43
CA LYS A 74 -30.40 -9.31 5.78
C LYS A 74 -29.48 -9.72 4.65
N ARG A 75 -29.80 -9.40 3.40
CA ARG A 75 -29.01 -9.80 2.22
C ARG A 75 -28.57 -8.58 1.44
N LEU A 76 -27.36 -8.66 0.88
CA LEU A 76 -26.81 -7.59 0.07
C LEU A 76 -27.57 -7.52 -1.26
N LYS A 77 -27.78 -6.32 -1.80
CA LYS A 77 -28.42 -6.11 -3.12
C LYS A 77 -27.79 -6.97 -4.23
N ARG A 78 -26.46 -7.19 -4.17
CA ARG A 78 -25.70 -8.04 -5.10
C ARG A 78 -26.11 -9.51 -5.05
N GLU A 79 -26.37 -10.03 -3.86
CA GLU A 79 -26.77 -11.43 -3.65
C GLU A 79 -28.19 -11.65 -4.17
N ILE A 80 -29.08 -10.68 -3.95
CA ILE A 80 -30.46 -10.71 -4.46
C ILE A 80 -30.47 -10.66 -6.00
N ARG A 81 -29.66 -9.79 -6.62
CA ARG A 81 -29.52 -9.70 -8.09
C ARG A 81 -28.95 -11.00 -8.67
N ALA A 82 -27.90 -11.57 -8.07
CA ALA A 82 -27.33 -12.84 -8.52
C ALA A 82 -28.31 -14.02 -8.39
N GLU A 83 -29.12 -14.06 -7.32
CA GLU A 83 -30.19 -15.06 -7.21
C GLU A 83 -31.32 -14.83 -8.22
N ALA A 84 -31.62 -13.58 -8.60
CA ALA A 84 -32.64 -13.28 -9.62
C ALA A 84 -32.22 -13.79 -11.00
N VAL A 85 -30.97 -13.54 -11.41
CA VAL A 85 -30.41 -14.07 -12.67
C VAL A 85 -30.43 -15.61 -12.66
N ARG A 86 -30.04 -16.25 -11.55
CA ARG A 86 -30.14 -17.71 -11.41
C ARG A 86 -31.58 -18.24 -11.52
N ARG A 87 -32.56 -17.53 -10.98
CA ARG A 87 -33.97 -17.92 -11.12
C ARG A 87 -34.46 -17.78 -12.56
N LEU A 88 -34.00 -16.78 -13.29
CA LEU A 88 -34.29 -16.62 -14.72
C LEU A 88 -33.66 -17.75 -15.54
N GLU A 89 -32.42 -18.14 -15.22
CA GLU A 89 -31.74 -19.30 -15.84
C GLU A 89 -32.48 -20.62 -15.56
N GLU A 90 -32.92 -20.84 -14.32
CA GLU A 90 -33.67 -22.05 -13.94
C GLU A 90 -35.08 -22.11 -14.53
N ALA A 91 -35.68 -20.94 -14.81
CA ALA A 91 -37.02 -20.83 -15.38
C ALA A 91 -37.03 -20.89 -16.92
N ALA A 92 -35.90 -20.59 -17.58
CA ALA A 92 -35.79 -20.57 -19.03
C ALA A 92 -36.02 -21.97 -19.63
N ARG A 93 -37.03 -22.09 -20.49
CA ARG A 93 -37.37 -23.34 -21.19
C ARG A 93 -37.53 -23.17 -22.69
N THR A 94 -37.74 -21.94 -23.15
CA THR A 94 -37.92 -21.60 -24.56
C THR A 94 -36.76 -20.75 -25.06
N GLU A 95 -36.56 -20.71 -26.38
CA GLU A 95 -35.51 -19.89 -27.02
C GLU A 95 -35.68 -18.39 -26.70
N GLU A 96 -36.92 -17.94 -26.52
CA GLU A 96 -37.24 -16.56 -26.13
C GLU A 96 -36.76 -16.26 -24.71
N ASP A 97 -36.96 -17.19 -23.76
CA ASP A 97 -36.47 -17.04 -22.39
C ASP A 97 -34.94 -16.98 -22.34
N PHE A 98 -34.26 -17.79 -23.15
CA PHE A 98 -32.79 -17.78 -23.23
C PHE A 98 -32.26 -16.46 -23.78
N ARG A 99 -32.96 -15.80 -24.72
CA ARG A 99 -32.57 -14.46 -25.19
C ARG A 99 -32.65 -13.41 -24.09
N VAL A 100 -33.63 -13.51 -23.20
CA VAL A 100 -33.75 -12.61 -22.04
C VAL A 100 -32.60 -12.84 -21.06
N VAL A 101 -32.26 -14.10 -20.77
CA VAL A 101 -31.12 -14.44 -19.90
C VAL A 101 -29.81 -13.90 -20.47
N VAL A 102 -29.57 -14.08 -21.77
CA VAL A 102 -28.36 -13.55 -22.44
C VAL A 102 -28.31 -12.03 -22.35
N GLY A 103 -29.42 -11.33 -22.59
CA GLY A 103 -29.47 -9.88 -22.48
C GLY A 103 -29.14 -9.36 -21.07
N GLU A 104 -29.56 -10.05 -20.01
CA GLU A 104 -29.19 -9.68 -18.63
C GLU A 104 -27.70 -9.92 -18.33
N TRP A 105 -27.10 -10.95 -18.91
CA TRP A 105 -25.66 -11.20 -18.81
C TRP A 105 -24.84 -10.16 -19.59
N ASP A 106 -25.26 -9.80 -20.80
CA ASP A 106 -24.59 -8.78 -21.62
C ASP A 106 -24.60 -7.41 -20.92
N LYS A 107 -25.73 -7.04 -20.29
CA LYS A 107 -25.82 -5.84 -19.44
C LYS A 107 -24.88 -5.87 -18.24
N LEU A 108 -24.73 -7.02 -17.57
CA LEU A 108 -23.83 -7.16 -16.42
C LEU A 108 -22.36 -7.06 -16.83
N ASP A 109 -22.03 -7.56 -18.02
CA ASP A 109 -20.67 -7.51 -18.56
C ASP A 109 -20.30 -6.08 -18.99
N GLN A 110 -21.19 -5.38 -19.70
CA GLN A 110 -21.02 -3.95 -20.02
C GLN A 110 -20.84 -3.09 -18.76
N ASN A 111 -21.62 -3.35 -17.70
CA ASN A 111 -21.47 -2.69 -16.41
C ASN A 111 -20.14 -2.99 -15.72
N ARG A 112 -19.59 -4.18 -15.94
CA ARG A 112 -18.28 -4.56 -15.40
C ARG A 112 -17.17 -3.81 -16.16
N GLU A 113 -17.22 -3.81 -17.48
CA GLU A 113 -16.27 -3.10 -18.33
C GLU A 113 -16.30 -1.60 -18.05
N ARG A 114 -17.48 -1.00 -17.88
CA ARG A 114 -17.62 0.40 -17.45
C ARG A 114 -16.91 0.66 -16.12
N ARG A 115 -17.12 -0.18 -15.10
CA ARG A 115 -16.48 0.01 -13.80
C ARG A 115 -14.96 -0.16 -13.89
N GLU A 116 -14.48 -1.08 -14.71
CA GLU A 116 -13.04 -1.28 -14.94
C GLU A 116 -12.44 -0.04 -15.61
N ARG A 117 -13.10 0.50 -16.65
CA ARG A 117 -12.73 1.78 -17.29
C ARG A 117 -12.74 2.95 -16.31
N ASP A 118 -13.81 3.15 -15.54
CA ASP A 118 -13.93 4.23 -14.55
C ASP A 118 -12.89 4.09 -13.42
N HIS A 119 -12.58 2.86 -13.00
CA HIS A 119 -11.54 2.60 -12.00
C HIS A 119 -10.12 2.87 -12.51
N GLU A 120 -9.87 2.67 -13.81
CA GLU A 120 -8.63 3.02 -14.47
C GLU A 120 -8.52 4.53 -14.68
N ASN A 121 -9.60 5.19 -15.13
CA ASN A 121 -9.64 6.64 -15.34
C ASN A 121 -9.56 7.46 -14.02
N LEU A 122 -10.14 6.97 -12.92
CA LEU A 122 -10.05 7.62 -11.61
C LEU A 122 -8.72 7.36 -10.89
N ARG A 123 -7.90 6.43 -11.38
CA ARG A 123 -6.48 6.30 -11.00
C ARG A 123 -5.64 7.26 -11.84
N GLY A 124 -5.95 8.55 -11.74
CA GLY A 124 -5.06 9.58 -12.25
C GLY A 124 -3.66 9.36 -11.68
N ASP A 125 -2.69 9.18 -12.57
CA ASP A 125 -1.26 9.11 -12.26
C ASP A 125 -0.79 10.52 -11.91
N VAL A 126 -1.34 11.05 -10.81
CA VAL A 126 -1.07 12.37 -10.29
C VAL A 126 -0.17 12.14 -9.08
N PRO A 127 1.17 12.21 -9.25
CA PRO A 127 2.09 12.13 -8.14
C PRO A 127 1.71 13.14 -7.05
N LEU A 128 2.06 12.82 -5.82
CA LEU A 128 1.93 13.72 -4.65
C LEU A 128 2.62 15.09 -4.85
N GLU A 129 3.38 15.24 -5.94
CA GLU A 129 4.11 16.42 -6.39
C GLU A 129 3.37 17.29 -7.42
N TYR A 130 2.11 17.01 -7.79
CA TYR A 130 1.37 17.70 -8.88
C TYR A 130 1.32 19.23 -8.83
N GLN A 131 1.59 19.83 -7.68
CA GLN A 131 1.64 21.29 -7.53
C GLN A 131 3.07 21.83 -7.30
N ALA A 132 4.09 20.98 -7.30
CA ALA A 132 5.47 21.40 -7.07
C ALA A 132 6.05 22.00 -8.36
N VAL A 133 6.06 23.33 -8.46
CA VAL A 133 6.74 24.03 -9.56
C VAL A 133 8.23 23.63 -9.56
N PRO A 134 8.79 23.12 -10.68
CA PRO A 134 10.17 22.62 -10.74
C PRO A 134 11.21 23.72 -10.48
N GLU A 135 10.94 24.94 -10.95
CA GLU A 135 11.75 26.14 -10.71
C GLU A 135 10.90 27.29 -10.18
N PRO A 136 10.70 27.37 -8.87
CA PRO A 136 9.88 28.43 -8.32
C PRO A 136 10.70 29.72 -8.18
N LYS A 137 10.22 30.80 -8.82
CA LYS A 137 10.89 32.12 -8.84
C LYS A 137 10.78 32.89 -7.51
N LEU A 138 9.73 32.62 -6.74
CA LEU A 138 9.39 33.39 -5.52
C LEU A 138 9.48 32.53 -4.25
N ILE A 139 8.85 31.35 -4.26
CA ILE A 139 8.79 30.47 -3.09
C ILE A 139 9.86 29.39 -3.24
N PRO A 140 10.85 29.26 -2.35
CA PRO A 140 11.85 28.20 -2.45
C PRO A 140 11.24 26.81 -2.61
N ARG A 141 11.84 25.94 -3.45
CA ARG A 141 11.31 24.60 -3.76
C ARG A 141 11.04 23.74 -2.51
N TRP A 142 11.83 23.92 -1.45
CA TRP A 142 11.64 23.22 -0.17
C TRP A 142 10.37 23.65 0.58
N MET A 143 9.90 24.90 0.41
CA MET A 143 8.63 25.39 0.94
C MET A 143 7.43 24.88 0.12
N ASN A 144 7.66 24.30 -1.05
CA ASN A 144 6.59 23.78 -1.90
C ASN A 144 6.18 22.33 -1.55
N ASN A 145 6.73 21.79 -0.46
CA ASN A 145 6.39 20.47 0.06
C ASN A 145 4.93 20.49 0.59
N PRO A 146 4.10 19.46 0.31
CA PRO A 146 2.74 19.36 0.84
C PRO A 146 2.67 19.56 2.37
N ALA A 147 3.66 19.06 3.12
CA ALA A 147 3.71 19.26 4.58
C ALA A 147 3.86 20.73 4.97
N TYR A 148 4.66 21.50 4.22
CA TYR A 148 4.83 22.94 4.47
C TYR A 148 3.58 23.74 4.06
N ARG A 149 2.86 23.30 3.02
CA ARG A 149 1.58 23.92 2.67
C ARG A 149 0.48 23.64 3.69
N GLN A 150 0.43 22.41 4.23
CA GLN A 150 -0.49 22.06 5.32
C GLN A 150 -0.21 22.91 6.57
N LEU A 151 1.06 23.15 6.89
CA LEU A 151 1.48 24.10 7.92
C LEU A 151 0.91 25.50 7.69
N MET A 152 1.10 26.05 6.48
CA MET A 152 0.62 27.40 6.14
C MET A 152 -0.90 27.50 6.06
N ALA A 153 -1.59 26.39 5.75
CA ALA A 153 -3.04 26.31 5.77
C ALA A 153 -3.64 26.24 7.18
N GLY A 154 -2.81 26.18 8.23
CA GLY A 154 -3.27 26.05 9.62
C GLY A 154 -3.63 24.62 10.04
N ASN A 155 -3.24 23.60 9.26
CA ASN A 155 -3.37 22.20 9.66
C ASN A 155 -2.14 21.77 10.45
N PHE A 156 -2.02 22.24 11.70
CA PHE A 156 -0.86 22.01 12.56
C PHE A 156 -1.03 20.87 13.56
N LEU A 157 -2.22 20.26 13.66
CA LEU A 157 -2.48 19.18 14.65
C LEU A 157 -1.52 18.00 14.49
N ASP A 158 -1.22 17.60 13.25
CA ASP A 158 -0.29 16.49 12.95
C ASP A 158 1.17 16.82 13.29
N ILE A 159 1.48 18.10 13.51
CA ILE A 159 2.82 18.61 13.80
C ILE A 159 2.99 18.89 15.28
N LEU A 160 1.93 19.34 15.94
CA LEU A 160 1.91 19.53 17.40
C LEU A 160 2.13 18.20 18.14
N PHE A 161 1.64 17.08 17.59
CA PHE A 161 1.83 15.75 18.17
C PHE A 161 2.91 14.91 17.45
N ASP A 162 3.82 15.54 16.70
CA ASP A 162 4.96 14.90 16.02
C ASP A 162 6.12 14.59 16.98
N CYS A 163 5.82 14.13 18.19
CA CYS A 163 6.81 13.81 19.20
C CYS A 163 6.76 12.32 19.57
N PRO A 164 7.87 11.56 19.42
CA PRO A 164 7.90 10.17 19.82
C PRO A 164 7.59 9.93 21.30
N TYR A 165 7.90 10.89 22.18
CA TYR A 165 7.77 10.71 23.63
C TYR A 165 6.34 10.95 24.14
N GLU A 166 5.50 11.56 23.31
CA GLU A 166 4.11 11.94 23.64
C GLU A 166 3.08 11.13 22.84
N MET A 167 3.52 10.08 22.13
CA MET A 167 2.64 9.24 21.32
C MET A 167 1.45 8.64 22.07
N GLN A 168 1.56 8.43 23.38
CA GLN A 168 0.45 7.93 24.19
C GLN A 168 -0.80 8.82 24.10
N ASN A 169 -0.61 10.13 23.85
CA ASN A 169 -1.70 11.10 23.69
C ASN A 169 -2.47 10.95 22.36
N LEU A 170 -1.92 10.21 21.39
CA LEU A 170 -2.59 9.93 20.12
C LEU A 170 -3.70 8.88 20.25
N THR A 171 -3.75 8.15 21.37
CA THR A 171 -4.73 7.08 21.59
C THR A 171 -5.73 7.47 22.67
N ALA A 172 -7.03 7.35 22.36
CA ALA A 172 -8.10 7.61 23.33
C ALA A 172 -8.30 6.46 24.34
N ASP A 173 -7.77 5.27 24.05
CA ASP A 173 -7.88 4.11 24.94
C ASP A 173 -6.88 4.23 26.10
N ALA A 174 -7.40 4.33 27.32
CA ALA A 174 -6.59 4.48 28.54
C ALA A 174 -5.62 3.32 28.77
N PHE A 175 -5.97 2.09 28.36
CA PHE A 175 -5.07 0.95 28.48
C PHE A 175 -3.91 1.06 27.49
N ILE A 176 -4.21 1.36 26.22
CA ILE A 176 -3.18 1.50 25.18
C ILE A 176 -2.26 2.68 25.50
N SER A 177 -2.82 3.80 25.99
CA SER A 177 -2.06 4.95 26.44
C SER A 177 -1.03 4.57 27.50
N ARG A 178 -1.45 3.91 28.59
CA ARG A 178 -0.54 3.45 29.66
C ARG A 178 0.49 2.45 29.15
N MET A 179 0.07 1.51 28.31
CA MET A 179 0.94 0.50 27.72
C MET A 179 2.08 1.13 26.89
N VAL A 180 1.79 2.18 26.13
CA VAL A 180 2.79 2.94 25.36
C VAL A 180 3.64 3.81 26.29
N GLU A 181 3.04 4.43 27.30
CA GLU A 181 3.72 5.29 28.26
C GLU A 181 4.83 4.54 29.03
N GLU A 182 4.59 3.28 29.42
CA GLU A 182 5.54 2.41 30.12
C GLU A 182 6.76 1.96 29.27
N LEU A 183 6.74 2.19 27.95
CA LEU A 183 7.90 1.90 27.12
C LEU A 183 9.05 2.86 27.42
N SER A 184 10.29 2.38 27.26
CA SER A 184 11.45 3.26 27.32
C SER A 184 11.44 4.26 26.16
N GLU A 185 12.08 5.41 26.36
CA GLU A 185 12.22 6.47 25.34
C GLU A 185 12.76 5.93 24.01
N GLU A 186 13.80 5.09 24.07
CA GLU A 186 14.36 4.45 22.86
C GLU A 186 13.31 3.60 22.11
N HIS A 187 12.49 2.86 22.86
CA HIS A 187 11.44 2.01 22.30
C HIS A 187 10.33 2.85 21.70
N LYS A 188 9.95 3.96 22.35
CA LYS A 188 8.97 4.91 21.85
C LYS A 188 9.44 5.49 20.51
N GLU A 189 10.67 5.98 20.42
CA GLU A 189 11.25 6.44 19.16
C GLU A 189 11.25 5.37 18.05
N VAL A 190 11.68 4.13 18.34
CA VAL A 190 11.63 3.06 17.32
C VAL A 190 10.20 2.83 16.86
N LEU A 191 9.26 2.76 17.80
CA LEU A 191 7.87 2.50 17.51
C LEU A 191 7.29 3.64 16.66
N TYR A 192 7.49 4.89 17.06
CA TYR A 192 7.05 6.09 16.35
C TYR A 192 7.43 6.05 14.88
N PHE A 193 8.73 5.91 14.59
CA PHE A 193 9.20 5.98 13.23
C PHE A 193 8.76 4.79 12.38
N LEU A 194 8.65 3.59 12.97
CA LEU A 194 8.27 2.39 12.21
C LEU A 194 6.76 2.25 12.00
N SER A 195 5.92 2.62 12.97
CA SER A 195 4.47 2.41 12.88
C SER A 195 3.68 3.65 12.50
N LEU A 196 4.07 4.84 12.97
CA LEU A 196 3.35 6.08 12.67
C LEU A 196 3.93 6.76 11.42
N ARG A 197 5.26 6.95 11.38
CA ARG A 197 5.93 7.55 10.20
C ARG A 197 6.26 6.56 9.09
N LEU A 198 6.01 5.26 9.30
CA LEU A 198 6.20 4.19 8.31
C LEU A 198 7.59 4.16 7.66
N TYR A 199 8.63 4.53 8.40
CA TYR A 199 10.01 4.45 7.91
C TYR A 199 10.43 3.00 7.69
N SER A 200 11.27 2.79 6.68
CA SER A 200 11.98 1.53 6.54
C SER A 200 12.97 1.33 7.70
N THR A 201 13.26 0.08 8.04
CA THR A 201 14.23 -0.23 9.10
C THR A 201 15.64 0.25 8.73
N THR A 202 15.96 0.29 7.44
CA THR A 202 17.22 0.83 6.91
C THR A 202 17.31 2.34 7.07
N ARG A 203 16.23 3.09 6.79
CA ARG A 203 16.17 4.54 6.99
C ARG A 203 16.31 4.90 8.46
N LEU A 204 15.57 4.23 9.34
CA LEU A 204 15.67 4.47 10.78
C LEU A 204 17.07 4.12 11.34
N ALA A 205 17.68 3.05 10.83
CA ALA A 205 19.04 2.66 11.20
C ALA A 205 20.06 3.74 10.82
N ALA A 206 19.93 4.33 9.62
CA ALA A 206 20.79 5.42 9.18
C ALA A 206 20.63 6.68 10.06
N VAL A 207 19.38 7.06 10.38
CA VAL A 207 19.09 8.22 11.25
C VAL A 207 19.72 8.05 12.64
N ARG A 208 19.71 6.83 13.18
CA ARG A 208 20.28 6.53 14.51
C ARG A 208 21.76 6.15 14.50
N GLY A 209 22.41 6.06 13.33
CA GLY A 209 23.78 5.55 13.24
C GLY A 209 23.95 4.09 13.74
N GLN A 210 22.89 3.28 13.64
CA GLN A 210 22.90 1.89 14.08
C GLN A 210 22.81 0.93 12.90
N SER A 211 23.06 -0.37 13.14
CA SER A 211 22.79 -1.38 12.12
C SER A 211 21.29 -1.68 12.00
N ASP A 212 20.83 -1.94 10.78
CA ASP A 212 19.46 -2.39 10.48
C ASP A 212 19.09 -3.67 11.23
N ARG A 213 20.07 -4.55 11.51
CA ARG A 213 19.88 -5.71 12.39
C ARG A 213 19.51 -5.32 13.81
N ASN A 214 20.11 -4.26 14.36
CA ASN A 214 19.80 -3.78 15.70
C ASN A 214 18.37 -3.25 15.79
N ILE A 215 17.95 -2.44 14.81
CA ILE A 215 16.57 -1.92 14.73
C ILE A 215 15.56 -3.06 14.65
N ARG A 216 15.80 -4.11 13.86
CA ARG A 216 14.93 -5.29 13.84
C ARG A 216 14.86 -6.02 15.18
N LYS A 217 15.98 -6.11 15.92
CA LYS A 217 16.00 -6.70 17.26
C LYS A 217 15.17 -5.86 18.23
N LEU A 218 15.38 -4.54 18.25
CA LEU A 218 14.60 -3.61 19.08
C LEU A 218 13.11 -3.70 18.75
N ARG A 219 12.73 -3.68 17.47
CA ARG A 219 11.35 -3.88 17.03
C ARG A 219 10.77 -5.17 17.61
N LYS A 220 11.50 -6.29 17.55
CA LYS A 220 11.05 -7.56 18.13
C LYS A 220 10.85 -7.46 19.65
N THR A 221 11.77 -6.80 20.36
CA THR A 221 11.66 -6.57 21.81
C THR A 221 10.42 -5.74 22.16
N ILE A 222 10.12 -4.70 21.38
CA ILE A 222 8.93 -3.86 21.57
C ILE A 222 7.66 -4.68 21.39
N HIS A 223 7.54 -5.44 20.29
CA HIS A 223 6.38 -6.31 20.05
C HIS A 223 6.20 -7.33 21.18
N LYS A 224 7.29 -7.89 21.70
CA LYS A 224 7.27 -8.82 22.83
C LYS A 224 6.70 -8.17 24.10
N LYS A 225 7.13 -6.95 24.42
CA LYS A 225 6.63 -6.20 25.60
C LYS A 225 5.13 -5.90 25.45
N LEU A 226 4.75 -5.32 24.32
CA LEU A 226 3.37 -4.93 24.03
C LEU A 226 2.41 -6.14 24.05
N GLN A 227 2.78 -7.24 23.38
CA GLN A 227 1.93 -8.44 23.35
C GLN A 227 1.79 -9.08 24.73
N ARG A 228 2.83 -9.02 25.56
CA ARG A 228 2.76 -9.54 26.93
C ARG A 228 1.82 -8.70 27.80
N GLN A 229 1.97 -7.37 27.81
CA GLN A 229 1.08 -6.47 28.54
C GLN A 229 -0.37 -6.62 28.06
N MET A 230 -0.59 -6.73 26.74
CA MET A 230 -1.91 -6.99 26.16
C MET A 230 -2.48 -8.33 26.65
N TYR A 231 -1.69 -9.39 26.65
CA TYR A 231 -2.14 -10.70 27.14
C TYR A 231 -2.53 -10.65 28.62
N ASP A 232 -1.67 -10.07 29.47
CA ASP A 232 -1.93 -9.96 30.91
C ASP A 232 -3.21 -9.13 31.18
N HIS A 233 -3.41 -8.04 30.43
CA HIS A 233 -4.64 -7.24 30.51
C HIS A 233 -5.89 -8.00 30.09
N LEU A 234 -5.83 -8.74 28.99
CA LEU A 234 -6.98 -9.52 28.49
C LEU A 234 -7.32 -10.70 29.40
N CYS A 235 -6.32 -11.33 30.04
CA CYS A 235 -6.55 -12.33 31.09
C CYS A 235 -7.30 -11.72 32.28
N GLY A 236 -6.85 -10.58 32.81
CA GLY A 236 -7.57 -9.89 33.90
C GLY A 236 -8.99 -9.46 33.48
N LYS A 237 -9.14 -8.96 32.25
CA LYS A 237 -10.44 -8.60 31.66
C LYS A 237 -11.41 -9.79 31.63
N GLN A 238 -10.90 -10.98 31.30
CA GLN A 238 -11.68 -12.23 31.31
C GLN A 238 -12.04 -12.68 32.73
N GLU A 239 -11.12 -12.58 33.69
CA GLU A 239 -11.35 -12.91 35.10
C GLU A 239 -12.41 -12.02 35.74
N HIS A 240 -12.47 -10.74 35.35
CA HIS A 240 -13.50 -9.80 35.78
C HIS A 240 -14.86 -9.99 35.05
N GLY A 241 -15.00 -11.02 34.22
CA GLY A 241 -16.26 -11.35 33.54
C GLY A 241 -16.68 -10.37 32.46
N SER A 242 -15.78 -9.49 32.02
CA SER A 242 -16.10 -8.53 30.95
C SER A 242 -15.98 -9.15 29.56
N GLY A 243 -16.83 -8.72 28.64
CA GLY A 243 -16.91 -9.29 27.30
C GLY A 243 -15.64 -9.06 26.49
N LEU A 244 -15.09 -10.13 25.93
CA LEU A 244 -14.01 -10.08 24.94
C LEU A 244 -14.57 -10.02 23.52
N THR A 245 -14.02 -9.12 22.71
CA THR A 245 -14.24 -9.03 21.26
C THR A 245 -13.64 -10.24 20.54
N LEU A 246 -14.10 -10.52 19.32
CA LEU A 246 -13.59 -11.65 18.51
C LEU A 246 -12.07 -11.57 18.28
N ARG A 247 -11.53 -10.37 18.07
CA ARG A 247 -10.09 -10.16 17.86
C ARG A 247 -9.28 -10.44 19.14
N GLU A 248 -9.77 -9.99 20.28
CA GLU A 248 -9.13 -10.26 21.58
C GLU A 248 -9.11 -11.77 21.89
N ARG A 249 -10.21 -12.49 21.60
CA ARG A 249 -10.27 -13.96 21.75
C ARG A 249 -9.26 -14.67 20.85
N LEU A 250 -9.21 -14.30 19.56
CA LEU A 250 -8.25 -14.87 18.62
C LEU A 250 -6.80 -14.62 19.08
N PHE A 251 -6.50 -13.41 19.55
CA PHE A 251 -5.18 -13.08 20.08
C PHE A 251 -4.82 -13.94 21.30
N LEU A 252 -5.74 -14.11 22.27
CA LEU A 252 -5.51 -14.97 23.45
C LEU A 252 -5.23 -16.42 23.04
N GLU A 253 -5.99 -16.96 22.09
CA GLU A 253 -5.78 -18.32 21.60
C GLU A 253 -4.42 -18.50 20.91
N GLU A 254 -4.04 -17.58 20.02
CA GLU A 254 -2.76 -17.64 19.33
C GLU A 254 -1.59 -17.44 20.29
N TYR A 255 -1.68 -16.42 21.15
CA TYR A 255 -0.62 -16.09 22.09
C TYR A 255 -0.44 -17.20 23.12
N SER A 256 -1.52 -17.77 23.68
CA SER A 256 -1.43 -18.88 24.62
C SER A 256 -0.79 -20.13 24.02
N LYS A 257 -1.08 -20.46 22.75
CA LYS A 257 -0.43 -21.56 22.01
C LYS A 257 1.08 -21.33 21.88
N ILE A 258 1.50 -20.09 21.63
CA ILE A 258 2.93 -19.73 21.49
C ILE A 258 3.60 -19.66 22.87
N ALA A 259 2.93 -19.11 23.88
CA ALA A 259 3.40 -19.01 25.25
C ALA A 259 3.66 -20.39 25.86
N ARG A 260 2.80 -21.39 25.59
CA ARG A 260 3.04 -22.78 25.99
C ARG A 260 4.31 -23.37 25.37
N LYS A 261 4.69 -22.95 24.15
CA LYS A 261 5.86 -23.47 23.43
C LYS A 261 7.16 -22.72 23.75
N GLN A 262 7.11 -21.40 23.86
CA GLN A 262 8.27 -20.51 23.93
C GLN A 262 8.42 -19.82 25.31
N GLY A 263 7.45 -19.99 26.20
CA GLY A 263 7.46 -19.40 27.54
C GLY A 263 7.65 -17.89 27.50
N LYS A 264 8.71 -17.42 28.16
CA LYS A 264 9.05 -16.00 28.26
C LYS A 264 9.39 -15.35 26.91
N ASP A 265 9.72 -16.12 25.87
CA ASP A 265 10.11 -15.59 24.54
C ASP A 265 8.97 -15.59 23.51
N ALA A 266 7.74 -15.82 23.97
CA ALA A 266 6.56 -15.81 23.13
C ALA A 266 6.36 -14.47 22.43
N VAL A 267 6.27 -14.52 21.09
CA VAL A 267 5.92 -13.38 20.25
C VAL A 267 5.14 -13.88 19.04
N ILE A 268 3.91 -13.39 18.87
CA ILE A 268 3.16 -13.57 17.62
C ILE A 268 3.86 -12.76 16.54
N ARG A 269 4.27 -13.46 15.48
CA ARG A 269 4.85 -12.83 14.29
C ARG A 269 3.76 -12.69 13.24
N ARG A 270 3.75 -11.55 12.56
CA ARG A 270 2.92 -11.38 11.37
C ARG A 270 3.31 -12.45 10.35
N GLU A 271 2.32 -13.16 9.81
CA GLU A 271 2.58 -14.12 8.75
C GLU A 271 3.19 -13.38 7.56
N ASN A 272 4.39 -13.80 7.15
CA ASN A 272 4.97 -13.29 5.92
C ASN A 272 4.13 -13.85 4.77
N LYS A 273 3.48 -12.98 4.00
CA LYS A 273 2.70 -13.35 2.80
C LYS A 273 3.54 -14.17 1.80
N THR A 274 4.86 -14.06 1.85
CA THR A 274 5.79 -14.81 1.02
C THR A 274 6.13 -16.17 1.65
N LYS A 275 5.81 -17.27 0.95
CA LYS A 275 6.25 -18.62 1.34
C LYS A 275 7.77 -18.66 1.44
N ARG A 276 8.29 -19.24 2.53
CA ARG A 276 9.74 -19.40 2.74
C ARG A 276 10.31 -20.23 1.59
N ARG A 277 11.28 -19.71 0.84
CA ARG A 277 11.98 -20.47 -0.21
C ARG A 277 12.50 -21.78 0.40
N LYS A 278 12.07 -22.92 -0.15
CA LYS A 278 12.59 -24.24 0.23
C LYS A 278 14.12 -24.19 0.02
N LYS A 279 14.89 -24.51 1.06
CA LYS A 279 16.34 -24.71 0.87
C LYS A 279 16.50 -25.86 -0.12
N LYS A 280 17.14 -25.61 -1.26
CA LYS A 280 17.63 -26.71 -2.10
C LYS A 280 18.65 -27.46 -1.24
N ASN A 281 18.43 -28.75 -1.01
CA ASN A 281 19.47 -29.60 -0.45
C ASN A 281 20.65 -29.52 -1.43
N ARG A 282 21.82 -29.10 -0.95
CA ARG A 282 23.05 -29.21 -1.75
C ARG A 282 23.29 -30.71 -1.98
N PRO A 283 23.69 -31.11 -3.20
CA PRO A 283 24.07 -32.49 -3.47
C PRO A 283 25.22 -32.94 -2.58
#